data_AF-A0A6I6HJ36-F1
#
_entry.id   AF-A0A6I6HJ36-F1
#
_cell.length_a   1.000
_cell.length_b   1.000
_cell.length_c   1.000
_cell.angle_alpha   90.00
_cell.angle_beta   90.00
_cell.angle_gamma   90.00
#
_symmetry.space_group_name_H-M   'P 1'
#
loop_
_entity.id
_entity.type
_entity.pdbx_description
1 polymer ?
#
loop_
_entity_poly.entity_id
_entity_poly.type
_entity_poly.pdbx_seq_one_letter_code
_entity_poly.pdbx_strand_id
1 'polypeptide(L)'
;MSAPDPFDTRNPPVPARGSPLRPLPKLIFASRWLQLPLYLGLIVAQAVYVVHFLVELLHLVEAAFGNKDALQALITSIGYKTTAPVGTLNETVIMLVVLALIDVVMISNLLIMVIVGGYETFVSRMDLEGHRDQPEWLSHVNASVLKVKLATAIIGISSIHLLKTFINADNYTDRVLIAQTVIHIAFLFSAMAIAYTDKLMASNAPRGDGH
;
A
#
# COMPACT_ATOMS: atom_id res chain seq x y z
N MET A 1 7.43 -34.20 46.22
CA MET A 1 8.61 -33.33 46.42
C MET A 1 8.10 -31.93 46.70
N SER A 2 8.28 -31.46 47.93
CA SER A 2 7.80 -30.15 48.41
C SER A 2 8.72 -29.02 47.91
N ALA A 3 8.15 -27.88 47.56
CA ALA A 3 8.91 -26.70 47.12
C ALA A 3 9.82 -26.17 48.25
N PRO A 4 11.02 -25.62 47.92
CA PRO A 4 11.95 -25.10 48.91
C PRO A 4 11.39 -23.88 49.66
N ASP A 5 11.71 -23.80 50.97
CA ASP A 5 11.27 -22.76 51.90
C ASP A 5 11.91 -21.40 51.55
N PRO A 6 11.11 -20.34 51.26
CA PRO A 6 11.62 -19.02 50.91
C PRO A 6 12.37 -18.30 52.04
N PHE A 7 12.36 -18.83 53.27
CA PHE A 7 13.04 -18.24 54.44
C PHE A 7 14.30 -19.00 54.88
N ASP A 8 14.86 -19.89 54.05
CA ASP A 8 16.14 -20.55 54.35
C ASP A 8 17.32 -19.56 54.30
N THR A 9 17.65 -19.01 55.47
CA THR A 9 18.78 -18.07 55.68
C THR A 9 20.15 -18.71 55.47
N ARG A 10 20.26 -20.04 55.33
CA ARG A 10 21.54 -20.73 55.12
C ARG A 10 21.97 -20.73 53.66
N ASN A 11 21.07 -20.40 52.72
CA ASN A 11 21.34 -20.29 51.30
C ASN A 11 20.81 -18.95 50.76
N PRO A 12 21.58 -17.84 50.86
CA PRO A 12 21.16 -16.57 50.28
C PRO A 12 20.99 -16.74 48.76
N PRO A 13 19.91 -16.21 48.16
CA PRO A 13 19.73 -16.27 46.71
C PRO A 13 20.92 -15.58 46.04
N VAL A 14 21.68 -16.33 45.24
CA VAL A 14 22.80 -15.81 44.47
C VAL A 14 22.25 -14.75 43.51
N PRO A 15 22.77 -13.51 43.48
CA PRO A 15 22.34 -12.52 42.51
C PRO A 15 22.62 -13.06 41.11
N ALA A 16 21.56 -13.25 40.32
CA ALA A 16 21.68 -13.70 38.94
C ALA A 16 22.54 -12.69 38.17
N ARG A 17 23.74 -13.11 37.75
CA ARG A 17 24.62 -12.30 36.88
C ARG A 17 23.85 -11.97 35.61
N GLY A 18 23.60 -10.68 35.38
CA GLY A 18 22.95 -10.19 34.16
C GLY A 18 23.75 -10.63 32.94
N SER A 19 23.15 -11.50 32.12
CA SER A 19 23.73 -11.96 30.87
C SER A 19 23.99 -10.76 29.96
N PRO A 20 25.20 -10.56 29.41
CA PRO A 20 25.41 -9.53 28.41
C PRO A 20 24.48 -9.80 27.22
N LEU A 21 23.67 -8.80 26.85
CA LEU A 21 22.74 -8.90 25.73
C LEU A 21 23.51 -9.37 24.49
N ARG A 22 23.10 -10.52 23.93
CA ARG A 22 23.66 -11.08 22.70
C ARG A 22 23.63 -10.01 21.59
N PRO A 23 24.62 -9.95 20.68
CA PRO A 23 24.70 -8.92 19.63
C PRO A 23 23.52 -8.95 18.64
N LEU A 24 22.85 -10.09 18.50
CA LEU A 24 21.67 -10.29 17.65
C LEU A 24 20.48 -9.36 18.03
N PRO A 25 20.02 -9.32 19.29
CA PRO A 25 19.03 -8.35 19.75
C PRO A 25 19.38 -6.90 19.39
N LYS A 26 20.64 -6.45 19.60
CA LYS A 26 21.04 -5.07 19.30
C LYS A 26 20.92 -4.72 17.81
N LEU A 27 21.23 -5.66 16.91
CA LEU A 27 21.04 -5.48 15.47
C LEU A 27 19.55 -5.42 15.08
N ILE A 28 18.70 -6.23 15.73
CA ILE A 28 17.24 -6.20 15.51
C ILE A 28 16.66 -4.85 15.95
N PHE A 29 17.05 -4.33 17.12
CA PHE A 29 16.64 -3.00 17.59
C PHE A 29 17.16 -1.86 16.70
N ALA A 30 18.39 -1.96 16.19
CA ALA A 30 18.96 -0.95 15.28
C ALA A 30 18.22 -0.88 13.92
N SER A 31 17.63 -1.99 13.45
CA SER A 31 16.86 -2.01 12.20
C SER A 31 15.64 -1.08 12.20
N ARG A 32 15.11 -0.71 13.38
CA ARG A 32 13.99 0.25 13.53
C ARG A 32 14.37 1.67 13.09
N TRP A 33 15.61 2.09 13.33
CA TRP A 33 16.10 3.41 12.91
C TRP A 33 16.22 3.53 11.39
N LEU A 34 16.40 2.42 10.67
CA LEU A 34 16.40 2.42 9.21
C LEU A 34 14.98 2.61 8.63
N GLN A 35 13.95 2.18 9.36
CA GLN A 35 12.56 2.28 8.93
C GLN A 35 12.00 3.70 9.08
N LEU A 36 12.42 4.44 10.10
CA LEU A 36 11.98 5.82 10.36
C LEU A 36 12.15 6.77 9.15
N PRO A 37 13.34 6.90 8.52
CA PRO A 37 13.50 7.76 7.34
C PRO A 37 12.70 7.28 6.13
N LEU A 38 12.45 5.96 6.00
CA LEU A 38 11.61 5.42 4.92
C LEU A 38 10.15 5.86 5.09
N TYR A 39 9.58 5.76 6.30
CA TYR A 39 8.21 6.24 6.55
C TYR A 39 8.10 7.74 6.39
N LEU A 40 9.09 8.50 6.86
CA LEU A 40 9.14 9.95 6.63
C LEU A 40 9.13 10.27 5.13
N GLY A 41 9.93 9.55 4.34
CA GLY A 41 9.96 9.67 2.89
C GLY A 41 8.62 9.36 2.23
N LEU A 42 7.94 8.29 2.66
CA LEU A 42 6.60 7.93 2.16
C LEU A 42 5.55 8.99 2.51
N ILE A 43 5.59 9.58 3.72
CA ILE A 43 4.70 10.67 4.12
C ILE A 43 4.93 11.91 3.26
N VAL A 44 6.18 12.27 3.00
CA VAL A 44 6.53 13.39 2.09
C VAL A 44 6.04 13.11 0.68
N ALA A 45 6.25 11.90 0.17
CA ALA A 45 5.73 11.50 -1.15
C ALA A 45 4.21 11.62 -1.21
N GLN A 46 3.50 11.18 -0.17
CA GLN A 46 2.05 11.33 -0.05
C GLN A 46 1.61 12.81 -0.09
N ALA A 47 2.32 13.69 0.62
CA ALA A 47 2.04 15.12 0.58
C ALA A 47 2.25 15.73 -0.82
N VAL A 48 3.30 15.31 -1.53
CA VAL A 48 3.55 15.73 -2.92
C VAL A 48 2.41 15.29 -3.84
N TYR A 49 1.91 14.06 -3.70
CA TYR A 49 0.75 13.58 -4.48
C TYR A 49 -0.52 14.39 -4.20
N VAL A 50 -0.77 14.77 -2.95
CA VAL A 50 -1.91 15.65 -2.59
C VAL A 50 -1.78 17.02 -3.25
N VAL A 51 -0.59 17.63 -3.20
CA VAL A 51 -0.34 18.91 -3.87
C VAL A 51 -0.52 18.78 -5.37
N HIS A 52 0.02 17.73 -5.99
CA HIS A 52 -0.13 17.46 -7.41
C HIS A 52 -1.61 17.33 -7.81
N PHE A 53 -2.40 16.57 -7.05
CA PHE A 53 -3.84 16.44 -7.26
C PHE A 53 -4.56 17.81 -7.20
N LEU A 54 -4.25 18.64 -6.20
CA LEU A 54 -4.87 19.96 -6.08
C LEU A 54 -4.49 20.88 -7.24
N VAL A 55 -3.24 20.85 -7.70
CA VAL A 55 -2.78 21.65 -8.85
C VAL A 55 -3.48 21.21 -10.13
N GLU A 56 -3.53 19.91 -10.43
CA GLU A 56 -4.24 19.42 -11.62
C GLU A 56 -5.75 19.70 -11.56
N LEU A 57 -6.37 19.60 -10.38
CA LEU A 57 -7.76 19.97 -10.19
C LEU A 57 -8.01 21.46 -10.45
N LEU A 58 -7.14 22.34 -9.96
CA LEU A 58 -7.22 23.77 -10.22
C LEU A 58 -7.06 24.07 -11.71
N HIS A 59 -6.10 23.45 -12.40
CA HIS A 59 -5.96 23.62 -13.85
C HIS A 59 -7.21 23.16 -14.60
N LEU A 60 -7.84 22.05 -14.20
CA LEU A 60 -9.10 21.58 -14.80
C LEU A 60 -10.21 22.62 -14.65
N VAL A 61 -10.36 23.18 -13.45
CA VAL A 61 -11.36 24.21 -13.18
C VAL A 61 -11.07 25.48 -13.98
N GLU A 62 -9.84 25.98 -13.99
CA GLU A 62 -9.45 27.17 -14.76
C GLU A 62 -9.62 26.96 -16.27
N ALA A 63 -9.27 25.79 -16.80
CA ALA A 63 -9.49 25.44 -18.19
C ALA A 63 -10.99 25.41 -18.54
N ALA A 64 -11.85 24.98 -17.61
CA ALA A 64 -13.30 25.02 -17.77
C ALA A 64 -13.87 26.44 -17.80
N PHE A 65 -13.21 27.39 -17.11
CA PHE A 65 -13.50 28.82 -17.21
C PHE A 65 -12.87 29.51 -18.44
N GLY A 66 -12.15 28.76 -19.28
CA GLY A 66 -11.57 29.26 -20.54
C GLY A 66 -10.11 29.70 -20.46
N ASN A 67 -9.38 29.36 -19.39
CA ASN A 67 -7.94 29.61 -19.31
C ASN A 67 -7.16 28.68 -20.26
N LYS A 68 -6.51 29.26 -21.28
CA LYS A 68 -5.75 28.52 -22.30
C LYS A 68 -4.44 27.95 -21.77
N ASP A 69 -3.80 28.62 -20.83
CA ASP A 69 -2.53 28.17 -20.25
C ASP A 69 -2.77 26.93 -19.37
N ALA A 70 -3.84 26.96 -18.56
CA ALA A 70 -4.28 25.82 -17.78
C ALA A 70 -4.65 24.62 -18.67
N LEU A 71 -5.36 24.87 -19.79
CA LEU A 71 -5.69 23.83 -20.77
C LEU A 71 -4.42 23.20 -21.36
N GLN A 72 -3.43 24.00 -21.74
CA GLN A 72 -2.16 23.49 -22.28
C GLN A 72 -1.38 22.69 -21.25
N ALA A 73 -1.36 23.13 -19.99
CA ALA A 73 -0.73 22.40 -18.89
C ALA A 73 -1.36 21.01 -18.71
N LEU A 74 -2.70 20.91 -18.74
CA LEU A 74 -3.42 19.64 -18.67
C LEU A 74 -3.10 18.72 -19.84
N ILE A 75 -3.17 19.22 -21.08
CA ILE A 75 -2.88 18.43 -22.29
C ILE A 75 -1.45 17.87 -22.23
N THR A 76 -0.52 18.67 -21.74
CA THR A 76 0.88 18.27 -21.56
C THR A 76 1.03 17.22 -20.47
N SER A 77 0.36 17.36 -19.31
CA SER A 77 0.47 16.40 -18.20
C SER A 77 -0.12 15.03 -18.53
N ILE A 78 -1.21 14.99 -19.30
CA ILE A 78 -1.84 13.73 -19.73
C ILE A 78 -1.12 13.06 -20.92
N GLY A 79 -0.15 13.74 -21.55
CA GLY A 79 0.55 13.24 -22.73
C GLY A 79 -0.32 13.14 -23.99
N TYR A 80 -1.41 13.91 -24.06
CA TYR A 80 -2.30 13.92 -25.22
C TYR A 80 -1.68 14.75 -26.33
N LYS A 81 -1.36 14.12 -27.46
CA LYS A 81 -0.82 14.82 -28.63
C LYS A 81 -1.96 15.07 -29.61
N THR A 82 -2.14 16.33 -29.97
CA THR A 82 -3.13 16.77 -30.95
C THR A 82 -2.42 17.29 -32.19
N THR A 83 -2.94 16.99 -33.37
CA THR A 83 -2.47 17.51 -34.66
C THR A 83 -3.04 18.90 -34.97
N ALA A 84 -4.08 19.34 -34.24
CA ALA A 84 -4.71 20.64 -34.37
C ALA A 84 -4.75 21.40 -33.03
N PRO A 85 -4.69 22.74 -33.02
CA PRO A 85 -4.79 23.53 -31.79
C PRO A 85 -6.11 23.29 -31.07
N VAL A 86 -6.06 22.79 -29.84
CA VAL A 86 -7.25 22.62 -28.98
C VAL A 86 -7.48 23.96 -28.27
N GLY A 87 -8.49 24.70 -28.73
CA GLY A 87 -8.80 26.05 -28.21
C GLY A 87 -9.63 26.07 -26.93
N THR A 88 -10.32 24.96 -26.61
CA THR A 88 -11.23 24.80 -25.46
C THR A 88 -11.19 23.37 -24.95
N LEU A 89 -11.66 23.12 -23.72
CA LEU A 89 -11.89 21.75 -23.27
C LEU A 89 -12.86 21.03 -24.22
N ASN A 90 -12.48 19.85 -24.66
CA ASN A 90 -13.34 18.91 -25.39
C ASN A 90 -13.58 17.66 -24.52
N GLU A 91 -14.55 16.83 -24.92
CA GLU A 91 -14.95 15.65 -24.16
C GLU A 91 -13.78 14.68 -23.89
N THR A 92 -12.94 14.43 -24.90
CA THR A 92 -11.77 13.56 -24.77
C THR A 92 -10.76 14.09 -23.75
N VAL A 93 -10.44 15.38 -23.79
CA VAL A 93 -9.51 16.01 -22.83
C VAL A 93 -10.08 15.95 -21.42
N ILE A 94 -11.36 16.28 -21.24
CA ILE A 94 -12.02 16.21 -19.93
C ILE A 94 -11.94 14.79 -19.38
N MET A 95 -12.31 13.79 -20.18
CA MET A 95 -12.28 12.38 -19.78
C MET A 95 -10.85 11.92 -19.41
N LEU A 96 -9.85 12.29 -20.21
CA LEU A 96 -8.45 11.91 -19.95
C LEU A 96 -7.87 12.57 -18.70
N VAL A 97 -8.20 13.84 -18.44
CA VAL A 97 -7.79 14.54 -17.21
C VAL A 97 -8.47 13.92 -15.99
N VAL A 98 -9.78 13.66 -16.06
CA VAL A 98 -10.51 13.02 -14.96
C VAL A 98 -9.93 11.64 -14.65
N LEU A 99 -9.60 10.83 -15.67
CA LEU A 99 -8.94 9.53 -15.46
C LEU A 99 -7.55 9.67 -14.84
N ALA A 100 -6.78 10.70 -15.20
CA ALA A 100 -5.50 10.98 -14.56
C ALA A 100 -5.65 11.39 -13.08
N LEU A 101 -6.65 12.23 -12.76
CA LEU A 101 -6.96 12.61 -11.38
C LEU A 101 -7.38 11.40 -10.53
N ILE A 102 -8.21 10.51 -11.08
CA ILE A 102 -8.62 9.27 -10.40
C ILE A 102 -7.39 8.39 -10.12
N ASP A 103 -6.47 8.29 -11.07
CA ASP A 103 -5.26 7.47 -10.92
C ASP A 103 -4.36 7.96 -9.79
N VAL A 104 -4.13 9.28 -9.69
CA VAL A 104 -3.38 9.89 -8.56
C VAL A 104 -4.00 9.53 -7.21
N VAL A 105 -5.34 9.53 -7.12
CA VAL A 105 -6.08 9.14 -5.91
C VAL A 105 -5.92 7.64 -5.60
N MET A 106 -5.94 6.78 -6.63
CA MET A 106 -5.76 5.34 -6.44
C MET A 106 -4.36 4.99 -5.94
N ILE A 107 -3.32 5.62 -6.49
CA ILE A 107 -1.93 5.45 -6.01
C ILE A 107 -1.80 5.95 -4.56
N SER A 108 -2.39 7.11 -4.24
CA SER A 108 -2.41 7.67 -2.89
C SER A 108 -3.03 6.72 -1.86
N ASN A 109 -4.15 6.08 -2.21
CA ASN A 109 -4.82 5.13 -1.32
C ASN A 109 -3.97 3.86 -1.09
N LEU A 110 -3.28 3.38 -2.11
CA LEU A 110 -2.33 2.27 -1.97
C LEU A 110 -1.15 2.67 -1.09
N LEU A 111 -0.61 3.87 -1.27
CA LEU A 111 0.54 4.38 -0.51
C LEU A 111 0.19 4.46 0.99
N ILE A 112 -0.98 4.99 1.35
CA ILE A 112 -1.46 4.99 2.73
C ILE A 112 -1.57 3.57 3.29
N MET A 113 -2.12 2.62 2.52
CA MET A 113 -2.20 1.22 2.92
C MET A 113 -0.82 0.61 3.20
N VAL A 114 0.19 0.95 2.39
CA VAL A 114 1.59 0.50 2.57
C VAL A 114 2.22 1.14 3.81
N ILE A 115 2.03 2.45 4.04
CA ILE A 115 2.54 3.14 5.24
C ILE A 115 1.96 2.49 6.49
N VAL A 116 0.63 2.37 6.58
CA VAL A 116 -0.05 1.86 7.78
C VAL A 116 0.26 0.38 8.00
N GLY A 117 0.15 -0.44 6.95
CA GLY A 117 0.45 -1.88 7.04
C GLY A 117 1.91 -2.16 7.37
N GLY A 118 2.84 -1.38 6.81
CA GLY A 118 4.25 -1.46 7.16
C GLY A 118 4.50 -1.07 8.62
N TYR A 119 3.94 0.05 9.06
CA TYR A 119 4.11 0.55 10.43
C TYR A 119 3.57 -0.46 11.45
N GLU A 120 2.38 -1.01 11.20
CA GLU A 120 1.77 -2.07 12.01
C GLU A 120 2.67 -3.31 12.07
N THR A 121 3.18 -3.77 10.93
CA THR A 121 3.94 -5.02 10.85
C THR A 121 5.32 -4.92 11.49
N PHE A 122 6.04 -3.81 11.30
CA PHE A 122 7.44 -3.70 11.69
C PHE A 122 7.68 -2.80 12.90
N VAL A 123 6.98 -1.68 13.04
CA VAL A 123 7.28 -0.73 14.13
C VAL A 123 6.45 -1.03 15.37
N SER A 124 5.15 -1.31 15.20
CA SER A 124 4.19 -1.55 16.29
C SER A 124 4.39 -2.92 16.97
N ARG A 125 4.61 -4.00 16.20
CA ARG A 125 4.78 -5.36 16.74
C ARG A 125 6.06 -5.54 17.59
N MET A 126 7.13 -4.79 17.31
CA MET A 126 8.41 -4.91 18.02
C MET A 126 8.47 -4.12 19.34
N ASP A 127 7.42 -3.38 19.72
CA ASP A 127 7.37 -2.58 20.96
C ASP A 127 6.66 -3.28 22.14
N LEU A 128 6.19 -4.52 21.94
CA LEU A 128 5.39 -5.28 22.92
C LEU A 128 6.16 -6.42 23.61
N GLU A 129 7.47 -6.55 23.42
CA GLU A 129 8.30 -7.68 23.93
C GLU A 129 8.57 -7.66 25.46
N GLY A 130 7.71 -7.03 26.26
CA GLY A 130 7.96 -6.78 27.70
C GLY A 130 6.93 -7.28 28.72
N HIS A 131 5.78 -7.87 28.31
CA HIS A 131 4.72 -8.26 29.25
C HIS A 131 4.31 -9.74 29.09
N ARG A 132 4.18 -10.43 30.22
CA ARG A 132 3.99 -11.89 30.35
C ARG A 132 2.60 -12.38 29.91
N ASP A 133 1.71 -11.46 29.58
CA ASP A 133 0.37 -11.73 29.05
C ASP A 133 0.30 -11.19 27.62
N GLN A 134 0.54 -12.07 26.65
CA GLN A 134 0.32 -11.78 25.23
C GLN A 134 -1.19 -11.83 24.97
N PRO A 135 -1.83 -10.73 24.57
CA PRO A 135 -3.26 -10.75 24.34
C PRO A 135 -3.57 -11.27 22.91
N GLU A 136 -4.58 -12.14 22.81
CA GLU A 136 -4.93 -13.01 21.67
C GLU A 136 -5.22 -12.28 20.32
N TRP A 137 -5.42 -10.95 20.36
CA TRP A 137 -5.85 -10.13 19.22
C TRP A 137 -4.78 -9.86 18.14
N LEU A 138 -3.50 -10.14 18.38
CA LEU A 138 -2.43 -9.97 17.37
C LEU A 138 -2.34 -11.14 16.36
N SER A 139 -3.08 -12.21 16.63
CA SER A 139 -3.28 -13.36 15.73
C SER A 139 -4.38 -13.13 14.68
N HIS A 140 -5.25 -12.12 14.87
CA HIS A 140 -6.38 -11.80 14.01
C HIS A 140 -6.20 -10.45 13.27
N VAL A 141 -4.97 -10.11 12.89
CA VAL A 141 -4.83 -9.26 11.69
C VAL A 141 -4.89 -10.23 10.53
N ASN A 142 -6.11 -10.48 10.05
CA ASN A 142 -6.39 -11.50 9.04
C ASN A 142 -5.53 -11.21 7.80
N ALA A 143 -4.40 -11.90 7.68
CA ALA A 143 -3.41 -11.64 6.65
C ALA A 143 -4.02 -11.77 5.25
N SER A 144 -5.08 -12.58 5.11
CA SER A 144 -5.88 -12.72 3.91
C SER A 144 -6.66 -11.44 3.56
N VAL A 145 -7.20 -10.70 4.55
CA VAL A 145 -7.87 -9.41 4.29
C VAL A 145 -6.88 -8.36 3.78
N LEU A 146 -5.66 -8.32 4.33
CA LEU A 146 -4.63 -7.38 3.87
C LEU A 146 -4.15 -7.73 2.45
N LYS A 147 -3.94 -9.01 2.15
CA LYS A 147 -3.56 -9.49 0.82
C LYS A 147 -4.63 -9.19 -0.24
N VAL A 148 -5.90 -9.47 0.08
CA VAL A 148 -7.03 -9.20 -0.82
C VAL A 148 -7.17 -7.72 -1.10
N LYS A 149 -7.08 -6.86 -0.07
CA LYS A 149 -7.13 -5.39 -0.25
C LYS A 149 -6.03 -4.88 -1.17
N LEU A 150 -4.81 -5.41 -1.03
CA LEU A 150 -3.67 -5.03 -1.86
C LEU A 150 -3.88 -5.49 -3.31
N ALA A 151 -4.30 -6.73 -3.51
CA ALA A 151 -4.55 -7.29 -4.84
C ALA A 151 -5.64 -6.51 -5.59
N THR A 152 -6.75 -6.19 -4.91
CA THR A 152 -7.84 -5.38 -5.48
C THR A 152 -7.37 -3.97 -5.84
N ALA A 153 -6.55 -3.33 -5.00
CA ALA A 153 -6.00 -2.00 -5.28
C ALA A 153 -5.10 -2.01 -6.54
N ILE A 154 -4.21 -3.00 -6.65
CA ILE A 154 -3.30 -3.13 -7.81
C ILE A 154 -4.09 -3.38 -9.11
N ILE A 155 -5.09 -4.27 -9.07
CA ILE A 155 -5.97 -4.51 -10.22
C ILE A 155 -6.69 -3.22 -10.63
N GLY A 156 -7.27 -2.50 -9.67
CA GLY A 156 -7.99 -1.25 -9.93
C GLY A 156 -7.11 -0.19 -10.60
N ILE A 157 -5.91 0.04 -10.06
CA ILE A 157 -4.92 0.97 -10.65
C ILE A 157 -4.59 0.56 -12.09
N SER A 158 -4.32 -0.73 -12.30
CA SER A 158 -4.00 -1.26 -13.63
C SER A 158 -5.17 -1.13 -14.63
N SER A 159 -6.42 -1.31 -14.18
CA SER A 159 -7.61 -1.13 -15.02
C SER A 159 -7.79 0.32 -15.47
N ILE A 160 -7.60 1.29 -14.57
CA ILE A 160 -7.73 2.72 -14.90
C ILE A 160 -6.68 3.14 -15.92
N HIS A 161 -5.44 2.68 -15.74
CA HIS A 161 -4.37 2.92 -16.70
C HIS A 161 -4.70 2.36 -18.09
N LEU A 162 -5.22 1.14 -18.17
CA LEU A 162 -5.61 0.53 -19.44
C LEU A 162 -6.78 1.27 -20.09
N LEU A 163 -7.74 1.75 -19.30
CA LEU A 163 -8.85 2.56 -19.82
C LEU A 163 -8.36 3.90 -20.37
N LYS A 164 -7.44 4.57 -19.67
CA LYS A 164 -6.81 5.82 -20.13
C LYS A 164 -6.07 5.63 -21.46
N THR A 165 -5.31 4.53 -21.61
CA THR A 165 -4.59 4.27 -22.86
C THR A 165 -5.51 3.83 -23.99
N PHE A 166 -6.57 3.08 -23.68
CA PHE A 166 -7.59 2.70 -24.66
C PHE A 166 -8.34 3.91 -25.23
N ILE A 167 -8.73 4.86 -24.38
CA ILE A 167 -9.40 6.10 -24.82
C ILE A 167 -8.51 6.96 -25.73
N ASN A 168 -7.20 6.91 -25.51
CA ASN A 168 -6.22 7.67 -26.28
C ASN A 168 -5.39 6.78 -27.22
N ALA A 169 -5.97 5.69 -27.73
CA ALA A 169 -5.26 4.63 -28.43
C ALA A 169 -4.42 5.12 -29.62
N ASP A 170 -4.90 6.12 -30.37
CA ASP A 170 -4.19 6.70 -31.52
C ASP A 170 -2.83 7.32 -31.16
N ASN A 171 -2.63 7.68 -29.88
CA ASN A 171 -1.37 8.23 -29.37
C ASN A 171 -0.44 7.17 -28.76
N TYR A 172 -0.83 5.90 -28.76
CA TYR A 172 -0.04 4.77 -28.27
C TYR A 172 0.24 3.78 -29.39
N THR A 173 1.36 3.06 -29.29
CA THR A 173 1.66 1.97 -30.22
C THR A 173 0.87 0.71 -29.84
N ASP A 174 0.44 -0.09 -30.81
CA ASP A 174 -0.22 -1.39 -30.59
C ASP A 174 0.55 -2.28 -29.60
N ARG A 175 1.89 -2.26 -29.67
CA ARG A 175 2.74 -3.02 -28.75
C ARG A 175 2.51 -2.64 -27.29
N VAL A 176 2.32 -1.35 -27.00
CA VAL A 176 2.06 -0.85 -25.64
C VAL A 176 0.66 -1.27 -25.19
N LEU A 177 -0.36 -1.13 -26.04
CA LEU A 177 -1.73 -1.54 -25.74
C LEU A 177 -1.82 -3.05 -25.44
N ILE A 178 -1.18 -3.87 -26.27
CA ILE A 178 -1.13 -5.33 -26.07
C ILE A 178 -0.35 -5.65 -24.79
N ALA A 179 0.81 -5.04 -24.57
CA ALA A 179 1.61 -5.30 -23.37
C ALA A 179 0.86 -4.93 -22.08
N GLN A 180 0.19 -3.78 -22.04
CA GLN A 180 -0.63 -3.37 -20.89
C GLN A 180 -1.80 -4.34 -20.66
N THR A 181 -2.46 -4.78 -21.73
CA THR A 181 -3.54 -5.78 -21.64
C THR A 181 -3.04 -7.10 -21.07
N VAL A 182 -1.89 -7.58 -21.54
CA VAL A 182 -1.26 -8.82 -21.03
C VAL A 182 -0.88 -8.68 -19.55
N ILE A 183 -0.29 -7.56 -19.16
CA ILE A 183 0.06 -7.29 -17.75
C ILE A 183 -1.20 -7.27 -16.88
N HIS A 184 -2.28 -6.62 -17.34
CA HIS A 184 -3.53 -6.57 -16.59
C HIS A 184 -4.15 -7.96 -16.41
N ILE A 185 -4.15 -8.77 -17.46
CA ILE A 185 -4.60 -10.17 -17.40
C ILE A 185 -3.74 -10.97 -16.38
N ALA A 186 -2.43 -10.76 -16.35
CA ALA A 186 -1.55 -11.42 -15.37
C ALA A 186 -1.89 -11.01 -13.92
N PHE A 187 -2.24 -9.74 -13.67
CA PHE A 187 -2.70 -9.30 -12.34
C PHE A 187 -4.05 -9.91 -11.95
N LEU A 188 -5.01 -10.03 -12.88
CA LEU A 188 -6.28 -10.70 -12.63
C LEU A 188 -6.08 -12.17 -12.24
N PHE A 189 -5.25 -12.91 -12.99
CA PHE A 189 -4.90 -14.28 -12.64
C PHE A 189 -4.20 -14.40 -11.29
N SER A 190 -3.30 -13.47 -10.97
CA SER A 190 -2.61 -13.44 -9.68
C SER A 190 -3.59 -13.26 -8.51
N ALA A 191 -4.57 -12.36 -8.63
CA ALA A 191 -5.58 -12.17 -7.59
C ALA A 191 -6.53 -13.36 -7.47
N MET A 192 -6.92 -13.98 -8.59
CA MET A 192 -7.69 -15.23 -8.56
C MET A 192 -6.93 -16.35 -7.83
N ALA A 193 -5.62 -16.48 -8.06
CA ALA A 193 -4.79 -17.44 -7.34
C ALA A 193 -4.75 -17.16 -5.83
N ILE A 194 -4.56 -15.89 -5.42
CA ILE A 194 -4.58 -15.48 -4.01
C ILE A 194 -5.93 -15.83 -3.36
N ALA A 195 -7.04 -15.46 -4.00
CA ALA A 195 -8.38 -15.73 -3.48
C ALA A 195 -8.66 -17.25 -3.40
N TYR A 196 -8.16 -18.03 -4.35
CA TYR A 196 -8.28 -19.48 -4.32
C TYR A 196 -7.48 -20.11 -3.17
N THR A 197 -6.23 -19.68 -2.96
CA THR A 197 -5.42 -20.13 -1.82
C THR A 197 -6.08 -19.78 -0.48
N ASP A 198 -6.60 -18.56 -0.33
CA ASP A 198 -7.31 -18.14 0.88
C ASP A 198 -8.55 -19.02 1.14
N LYS A 199 -9.33 -19.34 0.10
CA LYS A 199 -10.48 -20.25 0.21
C LYS A 199 -10.08 -21.66 0.67
N LEU A 200 -9.00 -22.21 0.11
CA LEU A 200 -8.51 -23.54 0.49
C LEU A 200 -8.05 -23.59 1.97
N MET A 201 -7.37 -22.55 2.42
CA MET A 201 -6.93 -22.43 3.82
C MET A 201 -8.13 -22.34 4.77
N ALA A 202 -9.18 -21.59 4.40
CA ALA A 202 -10.40 -21.49 5.20
C ALA A 202 -11.22 -22.81 5.24
N SER A 203 -11.20 -23.60 4.16
CA SER A 203 -11.93 -24.89 4.08
C SER A 203 -11.27 -26.05 4.83
N ASN A 204 -10.00 -25.92 5.22
CA ASN A 204 -9.25 -26.94 5.97
C ASN A 204 -9.24 -26.72 7.49
N ALA A 205 -10.01 -25.76 8.00
CA ALA A 205 -10.23 -25.64 9.44
C ALA A 205 -11.03 -26.87 9.93
N PRO A 206 -10.57 -27.61 10.97
CA PRO A 206 -11.32 -28.75 11.49
C PRO A 206 -12.71 -28.27 11.91
N ARG A 207 -13.76 -28.92 11.41
CA ARG A 207 -15.07 -28.84 12.07
C ARG A 207 -14.82 -29.37 13.48
N GLY A 208 -14.87 -28.48 14.48
CA GLY A 208 -14.89 -28.90 15.87
C GLY A 208 -16.11 -29.80 16.04
N ASP A 209 -15.86 -31.10 16.15
CA ASP A 209 -16.86 -32.02 16.66
C ASP A 209 -17.16 -31.66 18.11
N GLY A 210 -18.46 -31.48 18.36
CA GLY A 210 -19.21 -31.42 19.61
C GLY A 210 -18.48 -31.28 20.96
N HIS A 211 -18.98 -30.37 21.78
CA HIS A 211 -19.91 -30.73 22.87
C HIS A 211 -20.74 -29.53 23.31
#